data_AF-A0A951BCL3-F1
#
_entry.id   AF-A0A951BCL3-F1
#
_cell.length_a   1.000
_cell.length_b   1.000
_cell.length_c   1.000
_cell.angle_alpha   90.00
_cell.angle_beta   90.00
_cell.angle_gamma   90.00
#
_symmetry.space_group_name_H-M   'P 1'
#
loop_
_entity.id
_entity.type
_entity.pdbx_description
1 polymer ?
#
loop_
_entity_poly.entity_id
_entity_poly.type
_entity_poly.pdbx_seq_one_letter_code
_entity_poly.pdbx_strand_id
1 'polypeptide(L)'
;RGVLGGYVHSMYLDDDAPIVGGRELWGFPKKLASPKICHDSEVMVGTLHKGSLLCAVATMGYKHNIIDPKPILASMQTPSFLIKIIPHVDGSLRICELVRYYLEDINLKGAWSGPAALELYQHVHVDVARLPVREVVSAVHFVADLTLGLGEVVFDYMDPAAKP
;
A
#
# COMPACT_ATOMS: atom_id res chain seq x y z
N ARG A 1 5.49 16.56 -11.01
CA ARG A 1 6.79 16.99 -11.61
C ARG A 1 7.45 15.87 -12.45
N GLY A 2 6.72 15.13 -13.30
CA GLY A 2 7.29 14.15 -14.24
C GLY A 2 7.94 12.87 -13.66
N VAL A 3 8.11 12.76 -12.34
CA VAL A 3 8.67 11.56 -11.70
C VAL A 3 7.58 10.50 -11.50
N LEU A 4 7.80 9.30 -12.04
CA LEU A 4 6.93 8.14 -11.83
C LEU A 4 7.07 7.63 -10.39
N GLY A 5 5.96 7.20 -9.77
CA GLY A 5 5.96 6.59 -8.45
C GLY A 5 4.58 6.06 -8.05
N GLY A 6 4.51 5.44 -6.88
CA GLY A 6 3.26 4.88 -6.34
C GLY A 6 2.49 5.91 -5.50
N TYR A 7 1.16 5.94 -5.59
CA TYR A 7 0.32 6.63 -4.63
C TYR A 7 -0.40 5.61 -3.76
N VAL A 8 -0.28 5.73 -2.44
CA VAL A 8 -0.96 4.82 -1.51
C VAL A 8 -2.40 5.30 -1.32
N HIS A 9 -3.34 4.62 -1.97
CA HIS A 9 -4.76 4.96 -1.88
C HIS A 9 -5.40 4.58 -0.53
N SER A 10 -5.11 3.37 -0.04
CA SER A 10 -5.70 2.84 1.19
C SER A 10 -4.80 1.75 1.79
N MET A 11 -4.69 1.68 3.11
CA MET A 11 -4.00 0.59 3.81
C MET A 11 -4.82 0.07 5.00
N TYR A 12 -4.70 -1.23 5.24
CA TYR A 12 -5.41 -1.92 6.31
C TYR A 12 -4.46 -2.83 7.07
N LEU A 13 -4.37 -2.66 8.39
CA LEU A 13 -3.45 -3.38 9.26
C LEU A 13 -4.19 -3.85 10.53
N ASP A 14 -3.63 -4.81 11.24
CA ASP A 14 -4.15 -5.41 12.48
C ASP A 14 -3.36 -5.02 13.74
N ASP A 15 -2.37 -4.11 13.63
CA ASP A 15 -1.54 -3.61 14.73
C ASP A 15 -1.60 -2.07 14.82
N ASP A 16 -1.87 -1.56 16.02
CA ASP A 16 -2.06 -0.13 16.30
C ASP A 16 -0.77 0.68 16.17
N ALA A 17 0.37 0.15 16.64
CA ALA A 17 1.64 0.90 16.62
C ALA A 17 2.04 1.36 15.20
N PRO A 18 2.06 0.48 14.17
CA PRO A 18 2.35 0.90 12.81
C PRO A 18 1.21 1.71 12.16
N ILE A 19 -0.03 1.59 12.64
CA ILE A 19 -1.15 2.44 12.19
C ILE A 19 -0.91 3.89 12.62
N VAL A 20 -0.72 4.11 13.92
CA VAL A 20 -0.56 5.45 14.51
C VAL A 20 0.71 6.09 13.97
N GLY A 21 1.87 5.41 14.09
CA GLY A 21 3.14 5.95 13.60
C GLY A 21 3.13 6.22 12.09
N GLY A 22 2.50 5.34 11.30
CA GLY A 22 2.35 5.53 9.86
C GLY A 22 1.53 6.77 9.49
N ARG A 23 0.43 7.00 10.20
CA ARG A 23 -0.48 8.13 9.97
C ARG A 23 0.15 9.45 10.41
N GLU A 24 0.78 9.48 11.58
CA GLU A 24 1.27 10.72 12.20
C GLU A 24 2.60 11.18 11.60
N LEU A 25 3.50 10.25 11.26
CA LEU A 25 4.83 10.60 10.76
C LEU A 25 4.80 10.86 9.25
N TRP A 26 4.39 9.87 8.44
CA TRP A 26 4.40 9.97 6.98
C TRP A 26 3.06 10.40 6.37
N GLY A 27 1.93 10.11 7.02
CA GLY A 27 0.60 10.32 6.43
C GLY A 27 0.04 9.11 5.68
N PHE A 28 0.43 7.88 6.04
CA PHE A 28 -0.18 6.69 5.43
C PHE A 28 -1.69 6.62 5.74
N PRO A 29 -2.56 6.32 4.76
CA PRO A 29 -4.01 6.24 4.96
C PRO A 29 -4.43 4.90 5.59
N LYS A 30 -3.86 4.58 6.76
CA LYS A 30 -4.08 3.31 7.47
C LYS A 30 -5.39 3.33 8.24
N LYS A 31 -6.10 2.19 8.22
CA LYS A 31 -7.28 1.87 9.03
C LYS A 31 -7.10 0.47 9.66
N LEU A 32 -7.66 0.26 10.85
CA LEU A 32 -7.63 -1.05 11.51
C LEU A 32 -8.56 -2.04 10.79
N ALA A 33 -8.03 -3.23 10.45
CA ALA A 33 -8.75 -4.37 9.86
C ALA A 33 -7.95 -5.66 10.14
N SER A 34 -8.33 -6.78 9.52
CA SER A 34 -7.66 -8.07 9.69
C SER A 34 -7.20 -8.64 8.34
N PRO A 35 -6.05 -8.16 7.82
CA PRO A 35 -5.41 -8.78 6.67
C PRO A 35 -4.75 -10.12 7.06
N LYS A 36 -4.72 -11.08 6.16
CA LYS A 36 -3.99 -12.34 6.34
C LYS A 36 -3.44 -12.82 5.01
N ILE A 37 -2.20 -13.29 5.01
CA ILE A 37 -1.61 -14.06 3.90
C ILE A 37 -1.23 -15.42 4.45
N CYS A 38 -1.67 -16.50 3.79
CA CYS A 38 -1.30 -17.86 4.16
C CYS A 38 -1.15 -18.77 2.94
N HIS A 39 -0.53 -19.92 3.18
CA HIS A 39 -0.50 -21.03 2.23
C HIS A 39 -1.70 -21.93 2.50
N ASP A 40 -2.44 -22.22 1.43
CA ASP A 40 -3.47 -23.24 1.41
C ASP A 40 -3.12 -24.23 0.29
N SER A 41 -2.40 -25.30 0.66
CA SER A 41 -1.82 -26.25 -0.28
C SER A 41 -0.96 -25.56 -1.36
N GLU A 42 -1.31 -25.70 -2.63
CA GLU A 42 -0.60 -25.14 -3.79
C GLU A 42 -0.96 -23.66 -4.08
N VAL A 43 -1.76 -23.02 -3.23
CA VAL A 43 -2.27 -21.66 -3.43
C VAL A 43 -1.82 -20.75 -2.30
N MET A 44 -1.32 -19.57 -2.67
CA MET A 44 -1.20 -18.44 -1.74
C MET A 44 -2.53 -17.72 -1.68
N VAL A 45 -3.07 -17.57 -0.46
CA VAL A 45 -4.34 -16.91 -0.21
C VAL A 45 -4.12 -15.65 0.62
N GLY A 46 -4.55 -14.51 0.09
CA GLY A 46 -4.66 -13.24 0.79
C GLY A 46 -6.12 -12.95 1.11
N THR A 47 -6.43 -12.59 2.35
CA THR A 47 -7.77 -12.11 2.73
C THR A 47 -7.68 -10.79 3.50
N LEU A 48 -8.72 -9.98 3.38
CA LEU A 48 -8.92 -8.78 4.19
C LEU A 48 -10.33 -8.81 4.76
N HIS A 49 -10.41 -8.82 6.10
CA HIS A 49 -11.68 -8.71 6.81
C HIS A 49 -11.78 -7.40 7.57
N LYS A 50 -12.99 -6.84 7.66
CA LYS A 50 -13.33 -5.78 8.62
C LYS A 50 -14.41 -6.29 9.56
N GLY A 51 -14.02 -6.61 10.79
CA GLY A 51 -14.88 -7.38 11.68
C GLY A 51 -15.16 -8.75 11.07
N SER A 52 -16.44 -9.13 10.98
CA SER A 52 -16.86 -10.40 10.37
C SER A 52 -17.00 -10.36 8.85
N LEU A 53 -16.87 -9.19 8.22
CA LEU A 53 -17.14 -9.03 6.79
C LEU A 53 -15.86 -9.18 5.97
N LEU A 54 -15.91 -10.03 4.95
CA LEU A 54 -14.87 -10.15 3.93
C LEU A 54 -14.93 -8.91 3.03
N CYS A 55 -13.78 -8.26 2.84
CA CYS A 55 -13.63 -7.07 1.99
C CYS A 55 -12.78 -7.34 0.74
N ALA A 56 -11.78 -8.22 0.83
CA ALA A 56 -11.00 -8.67 -0.32
C ALA A 56 -10.53 -10.11 -0.15
N VAL A 57 -10.47 -10.85 -1.25
CA VAL A 57 -9.82 -12.15 -1.35
C VAL A 57 -8.93 -12.19 -2.59
N ALA A 58 -7.68 -12.57 -2.42
CA ALA A 58 -6.71 -12.74 -3.48
C ALA A 58 -6.17 -14.16 -3.46
N THR A 59 -6.01 -14.78 -4.62
CA THR A 59 -5.37 -16.09 -4.76
C THR A 59 -4.28 -16.04 -5.80
N MET A 60 -3.22 -16.82 -5.59
CA MET A 60 -2.12 -16.95 -6.54
C MET A 60 -1.55 -18.37 -6.47
N GLY A 61 -1.27 -18.98 -7.62
CA GLY A 61 -0.53 -20.24 -7.68
C GLY A 61 0.84 -20.11 -7.00
N TYR A 62 1.16 -20.99 -6.06
CA TYR A 62 2.32 -20.81 -5.19
C TYR A 62 3.63 -21.02 -5.95
N LYS A 63 4.40 -19.94 -6.12
CA LYS A 63 5.75 -19.94 -6.70
C LYS A 63 5.86 -20.65 -8.06
N HIS A 64 4.80 -20.58 -8.89
CA HIS A 64 4.74 -21.26 -10.19
C HIS A 64 5.94 -20.93 -11.10
N ASN A 65 6.30 -19.66 -11.22
CA ASN A 65 7.42 -19.21 -12.05
C ASN A 65 8.37 -18.35 -11.24
N ILE A 66 9.66 -18.66 -11.26
CA ILE A 66 10.70 -17.73 -10.79
C ILE A 66 10.82 -16.61 -11.82
N ILE A 67 10.88 -15.35 -11.38
CA ILE A 67 11.02 -14.19 -12.28
C ILE A 67 12.31 -13.42 -12.03
N ASP A 68 12.74 -12.61 -13.00
CA ASP A 68 13.90 -11.72 -12.85
C ASP A 68 13.66 -10.76 -11.67
N PRO A 69 14.56 -10.70 -10.67
CA PRO A 69 14.44 -9.75 -9.56
C PRO A 69 14.61 -8.28 -9.97
N LYS A 70 15.29 -7.99 -11.10
CA LYS A 70 15.66 -6.60 -11.45
C LYS A 70 14.45 -5.68 -11.63
N PRO A 71 13.37 -6.06 -12.35
CA PRO A 71 12.20 -5.19 -12.48
C PRO A 71 11.47 -4.95 -11.15
N ILE A 72 11.45 -5.96 -10.27
CA ILE A 72 10.84 -5.84 -8.94
C ILE A 72 11.65 -4.85 -8.09
N LEU A 73 12.97 -5.00 -8.06
CA LEU A 73 13.86 -4.09 -7.35
C LEU A 73 13.75 -2.66 -7.88
N ALA A 74 13.73 -2.47 -9.20
CA ALA A 74 13.56 -1.16 -9.82
C ALA A 74 12.22 -0.51 -9.44
N SER A 75 11.14 -1.29 -9.35
CA SER A 75 9.83 -0.83 -8.89
C SER A 75 9.87 -0.41 -7.40
N MET A 76 10.48 -1.23 -6.53
CA MET A 76 10.62 -0.92 -5.10
C MET A 76 11.48 0.32 -4.82
N GLN A 77 12.40 0.66 -5.73
CA GLN A 77 13.24 1.86 -5.67
C GLN A 77 12.52 3.13 -6.15
N THR A 78 11.33 3.02 -6.75
CA THR A 78 10.54 4.20 -7.13
C THR A 78 9.98 4.92 -5.89
N PRO A 79 9.83 6.25 -5.94
CA PRO A 79 9.23 6.99 -4.84
C PRO A 79 7.79 6.57 -4.62
N SER A 80 7.37 6.60 -3.35
CA SER A 80 5.97 6.49 -2.96
C SER A 80 5.47 7.84 -2.44
N PHE A 81 4.21 8.15 -2.74
CA PHE A 81 3.55 9.40 -2.43
C PHE A 81 2.33 9.18 -1.53
N LEU A 82 2.15 10.07 -0.57
CA LEU A 82 1.10 10.05 0.44
C LEU A 82 0.49 11.44 0.56
N ILE A 83 -0.80 11.54 0.89
CA ILE A 83 -1.40 12.81 1.30
C ILE A 83 -1.54 12.79 2.82
N LYS A 84 -0.69 13.54 3.51
CA LYS A 84 -0.72 13.69 4.96
C LYS A 84 -1.72 14.77 5.34
N ILE A 85 -2.77 14.37 6.06
CA ILE A 85 -3.82 15.27 6.53
C ILE A 85 -3.94 15.13 8.04
N ILE A 86 -3.67 16.22 8.77
CA ILE A 86 -3.88 16.32 10.22
C ILE A 86 -4.75 17.55 10.50
N PRO A 87 -5.92 17.38 11.13
CA PRO A 87 -6.77 18.50 11.50
C PRO A 87 -6.17 19.27 12.68
N HIS A 88 -6.50 20.56 12.74
CA HIS A 88 -6.38 21.38 13.93
C HIS A 88 -7.46 20.97 14.96
N VAL A 89 -7.33 21.45 16.20
CA VAL A 89 -8.29 21.16 17.28
C VAL A 89 -9.68 21.75 17.04
N ASP A 90 -9.80 22.74 16.16
CA ASP A 90 -11.07 23.33 15.71
C ASP A 90 -11.66 22.66 14.45
N GLY A 91 -10.98 21.63 13.93
CA GLY A 91 -11.39 20.90 12.73
C GLY A 91 -10.90 21.49 11.40
N SER A 92 -10.28 22.67 11.40
CA SER A 92 -9.60 23.20 10.20
C SER A 92 -8.37 22.37 9.83
N LEU A 93 -7.83 22.52 8.61
CA LEU A 93 -6.61 21.81 8.22
C LEU A 93 -5.40 22.43 8.92
N ARG A 94 -4.64 21.61 9.69
CA ARG A 94 -3.35 22.02 10.26
C ARG A 94 -2.17 21.54 9.41
N ILE A 95 -2.31 20.34 8.83
CA ILE A 95 -1.37 19.75 7.89
C ILE A 95 -2.18 19.23 6.71
N CYS A 96 -1.81 19.61 5.50
CA CYS A 96 -2.33 19.04 4.26
C CYS A 96 -1.19 19.07 3.23
N GLU A 97 -0.45 17.97 3.14
CA GLU A 97 0.84 17.91 2.44
C GLU A 97 0.93 16.64 1.57
N LEU A 98 1.50 16.76 0.37
CA LEU A 98 1.97 15.62 -0.39
C LEU A 98 3.37 15.25 0.12
N VAL A 99 3.49 14.08 0.71
CA VAL A 99 4.74 13.52 1.24
C VAL A 99 5.29 12.50 0.24
N ARG A 100 6.59 12.57 -0.02
CA ARG A 100 7.35 11.54 -0.75
C ARG A 100 8.23 10.77 0.23
N TYR A 101 8.31 9.46 0.06
CA TYR A 101 9.27 8.62 0.80
C TYR A 101 9.85 7.53 -0.13
N TYR A 102 10.95 6.93 0.32
CA TYR A 102 11.63 5.85 -0.38
C TYR A 102 11.77 4.62 0.53
N LEU A 103 11.83 3.45 -0.10
CA LEU A 103 12.35 2.25 0.54
C LEU A 103 13.87 2.25 0.42
N GLU A 104 14.56 1.99 1.52
CA GLU A 104 16.01 2.00 1.65
C GLU A 104 16.51 0.58 1.96
N ASP A 105 17.82 0.33 1.78
CA ASP A 105 18.47 -0.94 2.13
C ASP A 105 17.75 -2.21 1.63
N ILE A 106 17.22 -2.17 0.41
CA ILE A 106 16.39 -3.24 -0.14
C ILE A 106 17.25 -4.46 -0.47
N ASN A 107 16.94 -5.58 0.17
CA ASN A 107 17.54 -6.89 -0.11
C ASN A 107 16.45 -7.89 -0.53
N LEU A 108 16.30 -8.09 -1.84
CA LEU A 108 15.30 -9.01 -2.41
C LEU A 108 15.78 -10.46 -2.32
N LYS A 109 15.04 -11.31 -1.58
CA LYS A 109 15.38 -12.72 -1.31
C LYS A 109 14.82 -13.69 -2.36
N GLY A 110 13.77 -13.28 -3.07
CA GLY A 110 13.19 -14.07 -4.15
C GLY A 110 11.90 -13.44 -4.66
N ALA A 111 11.58 -13.71 -5.93
CA ALA A 111 10.38 -13.22 -6.59
C ALA A 111 9.82 -14.30 -7.52
N TRP A 112 8.50 -14.41 -7.53
CA TRP A 112 7.76 -15.39 -8.30
C TRP A 112 6.50 -14.78 -8.92
N SER A 113 6.06 -15.32 -10.05
CA SER A 113 4.76 -15.04 -10.66
C SER A 113 3.94 -16.32 -10.83
N GLY A 114 2.66 -16.17 -11.13
CA GLY A 114 1.73 -17.28 -11.27
C GLY A 114 0.33 -16.80 -11.66
N PRO A 115 -0.57 -17.73 -12.02
CA PRO A 115 -1.98 -17.41 -12.23
C PRO A 115 -2.57 -16.86 -10.93
N ALA A 116 -3.43 -15.85 -11.03
CA ALA A 116 -3.99 -15.18 -9.88
C ALA A 116 -5.40 -14.66 -10.13
N ALA A 117 -6.15 -14.50 -9.04
CA ALA A 117 -7.46 -13.88 -9.02
C ALA A 117 -7.57 -12.91 -7.84
N LEU A 118 -8.42 -11.89 -7.97
CA LEU A 118 -8.70 -10.91 -6.93
C LEU A 118 -10.18 -10.58 -6.97
N GLU A 119 -10.85 -10.72 -5.84
CA GLU A 119 -12.22 -10.24 -5.65
C GLU A 119 -12.34 -9.26 -4.50
N LEU A 120 -13.19 -8.25 -4.72
CA LEU A 120 -13.40 -7.12 -3.83
C LEU A 120 -14.88 -7.00 -3.48
N TYR A 121 -15.18 -6.79 -2.20
CA TYR A 121 -16.53 -6.68 -1.68
C TYR A 121 -16.79 -5.28 -1.12
N GLN A 122 -18.01 -4.78 -1.32
CA GLN A 122 -18.41 -3.45 -0.85
C GLN A 122 -18.44 -3.41 0.67
N HIS A 123 -17.89 -2.36 1.25
CA HIS A 123 -17.90 -2.14 2.69
C HIS A 123 -17.83 -0.64 3.01
N VAL A 124 -18.68 -0.17 3.94
CA VAL A 124 -18.86 1.26 4.24
C VAL A 124 -17.63 1.97 4.82
N HIS A 125 -16.67 1.21 5.36
CA HIS A 125 -15.41 1.73 5.91
C HIS A 125 -14.16 1.24 5.17
N VAL A 126 -14.31 0.28 4.27
CA VAL A 126 -13.22 -0.37 3.53
C VAL A 126 -13.52 -0.22 2.05
N ASP A 127 -12.88 0.77 1.44
CA ASP A 127 -13.27 1.34 0.16
C ASP A 127 -12.64 0.60 -1.04
N VAL A 128 -12.10 -0.61 -0.83
CA VAL A 128 -11.35 -1.36 -1.85
C VAL A 128 -12.19 -1.60 -3.11
N ALA A 129 -13.48 -1.89 -2.97
CA ALA A 129 -14.38 -2.16 -4.09
C ALA A 129 -14.88 -0.89 -4.82
N ARG A 130 -14.43 0.31 -4.45
CA ARG A 130 -14.69 1.54 -5.23
C ARG A 130 -13.88 1.60 -6.53
N LEU A 131 -12.78 0.83 -6.60
CA LEU A 131 -12.00 0.60 -7.81
C LEU A 131 -12.20 -0.86 -8.24
N PRO A 132 -13.24 -1.18 -9.02
CA PRO A 132 -13.60 -2.55 -9.33
C PRO A 132 -12.55 -3.22 -10.23
N VAL A 133 -12.32 -4.51 -10.00
CA VAL A 133 -11.43 -5.34 -10.85
C VAL A 133 -12.12 -5.55 -12.19
N ARG A 134 -11.47 -5.08 -13.27
CA ARG A 134 -11.92 -5.34 -14.65
C ARG A 134 -11.21 -6.57 -15.23
N GLU A 135 -9.91 -6.64 -14.98
CA GLU A 135 -9.05 -7.74 -15.38
C GLU A 135 -7.83 -7.80 -14.46
N VAL A 136 -7.30 -9.00 -14.23
CA VAL A 136 -6.02 -9.18 -13.53
C VAL A 136 -4.91 -9.13 -14.58
N VAL A 137 -4.09 -8.08 -14.55
CA VAL A 137 -3.00 -7.86 -15.52
C VAL A 137 -1.73 -8.64 -15.15
N SER A 138 -1.43 -8.74 -13.85
CA SER A 138 -0.25 -9.46 -13.35
C SER A 138 -0.39 -9.80 -11.87
N ALA A 139 0.42 -10.76 -11.39
CA ALA A 139 0.57 -11.06 -9.97
C ALA A 139 2.02 -11.46 -9.67
N VAL A 140 2.54 -10.95 -8.55
CA VAL A 140 3.90 -11.22 -8.07
C VAL A 140 3.85 -11.49 -6.58
N HIS A 141 4.54 -12.54 -6.16
CA HIS A 141 4.88 -12.82 -4.78
C HIS A 141 6.39 -12.67 -4.62
N PHE A 142 6.84 -11.89 -3.64
CA PHE A 142 8.26 -11.73 -3.34
C PHE A 142 8.51 -11.61 -1.83
N VAL A 143 9.75 -11.85 -1.43
CA VAL A 143 10.22 -11.68 -0.05
C VAL A 143 11.46 -10.81 -0.07
N ALA A 144 11.51 -9.79 0.80
CA ALA A 144 12.64 -8.87 0.89
C ALA A 144 12.85 -8.39 2.33
N ASP A 145 14.09 -8.00 2.64
CA ASP A 145 14.38 -7.09 3.75
C ASP A 145 14.44 -5.67 3.21
N LEU A 146 14.05 -4.69 4.02
CA LEU A 146 14.07 -3.27 3.66
C LEU A 146 14.03 -2.39 4.90
N THR A 147 14.47 -1.14 4.71
CA THR A 147 14.30 -0.03 5.63
C THR A 147 13.21 0.90 5.08
N LEU A 148 12.29 1.36 5.94
CA LEU A 148 11.33 2.40 5.57
C LEU A 148 11.96 3.77 5.85
N GLY A 149 12.39 4.47 4.81
CA GLY A 149 12.98 5.82 4.92
C GLY A 149 11.95 6.85 5.41
N LEU A 150 12.44 7.92 6.05
CA LEU A 150 11.60 9.06 6.42
C LEU A 150 11.08 9.79 5.17
N GLY A 151 9.99 10.54 5.35
CA GLY A 151 9.37 11.31 4.27
C GLY A 151 9.91 12.73 4.14
N GLU A 152 9.72 13.32 2.97
CA GLU A 152 9.92 14.74 2.68
C GLU A 152 8.63 15.34 2.09
N VAL A 153 8.34 16.60 2.41
CA VAL A 153 7.20 17.31 1.82
C VAL A 153 7.58 17.78 0.42
N VAL A 154 6.84 17.34 -0.59
CA VAL A 154 7.06 17.72 -1.99
C VAL A 154 6.03 18.70 -2.53
N PHE A 155 4.90 18.86 -1.84
CA PHE A 155 3.89 19.87 -2.10
C PHE A 155 3.10 20.16 -0.82
N ASP A 156 2.95 21.42 -0.43
CA ASP A 156 2.09 21.84 0.68
C ASP A 156 0.82 22.49 0.10
N TYR A 157 -0.34 21.90 0.37
CA TYR A 157 -1.62 22.41 -0.13
C TYR A 157 -2.11 23.65 0.60
N MET A 158 -1.50 23.98 1.75
CA MET A 158 -1.85 25.14 2.57
C MET A 158 -0.94 26.34 2.29
N ASP A 159 0.15 26.17 1.53
CA ASP A 159 1.04 27.26 1.12
C ASP A 159 0.34 28.15 0.08
N PRO A 160 0.07 29.44 0.37
CA PRO A 160 -0.56 30.36 -0.57
C PRO A 160 0.26 30.58 -1.85
N ALA A 161 1.57 30.33 -1.81
CA ALA A 161 2.47 30.44 -2.95
C ALA A 161 2.54 29.16 -3.79
N ALA A 162 2.03 28.02 -3.29
CA ALA A 162 1.99 26.76 -4.01
C ALA A 162 0.94 26.81 -5.12
N LYS A 163 1.36 27.21 -6.32
CA LYS A 163 0.56 27.06 -7.53
C LYS A 163 0.65 25.60 -8.05
N PRO A 164 -0.45 25.03 -8.54
CA PRO A 164 -0.42 23.74 -9.24
C PRO A 164 0.46 23.79 -10.50
#